data_AF-X1T4I8-F1
#
_entry.id   AF-X1T4I8-F1
#
_cell.length_a   1.000
_cell.length_b   1.000
_cell.length_c   1.000
_cell.angle_alpha   90.00
_cell.angle_beta   90.00
_cell.angle_gamma   90.00
#
_symmetry.space_group_name_H-M   'P 1'
#
loop_
_entity.id
_entity.type
_entity.pdbx_description
1 polymer ?
#
loop_
_entity_poly.entity_id
_entity_poly.type
_entity_poly.pdbx_seq_one_letter_code
_entity_poly.pdbx_strand_id
1 'polypeptide(L)'
;LDRIKLSKLSTHGELPLDGTAAIRGGEYYYEQVKIINGGTLYVAPGEFLKIYASQIIIDSASKIFADGRGYLGGDGGIIGSGMGYGNPGYLFGGGGGGAGYGSKGGNGGEGGDTTSSEAGPGGESYGNKTLSSIESGSGGGGGGYGEGGAGTPFVGANGGDGGNGGGAILLHAEKITIAGTISADGSHGRNGAESSGKAGGGGGGGSG
;
A
#
# COMPACT_ATOMS: atom_id res chain seq x y z
N LEU A 1 -21.03 20.81 0.56
CA LEU A 1 -19.59 21.12 0.56
C LEU A 1 -19.33 22.04 1.74
N ASP A 2 -19.00 21.47 2.88
CA ASP A 2 -18.66 22.24 4.08
C ASP A 2 -17.36 23.01 3.81
N ARG A 3 -17.44 24.34 3.81
CA ARG A 3 -16.26 25.19 3.87
C ARG A 3 -15.68 25.07 5.27
N ILE A 4 -14.60 24.31 5.42
CA ILE A 4 -13.83 24.32 6.66
C ILE A 4 -13.23 25.72 6.81
N LYS A 5 -13.78 26.54 7.72
CA LYS A 5 -13.18 27.80 8.12
C LYS A 5 -11.99 27.47 9.05
N LEU A 6 -10.78 27.52 8.51
CA LEU A 6 -9.52 27.37 9.26
C LEU A 6 -9.44 28.28 10.48
N SER A 7 -10.16 29.41 10.48
CA SER A 7 -10.28 30.36 11.58
C SER A 7 -10.88 29.81 12.89
N LYS A 8 -11.33 28.54 12.94
CA LYS A 8 -11.91 27.89 14.12
C LYS A 8 -11.08 26.74 14.69
N LEU A 9 -9.92 26.44 14.10
CA LEU A 9 -9.04 25.35 14.51
C LEU A 9 -7.68 25.91 14.88
N SER A 10 -6.97 25.25 15.80
CA SER A 10 -5.60 25.63 16.17
C SER A 10 -4.69 25.46 14.94
N THR A 11 -4.46 26.53 14.19
CA THR A 11 -3.56 26.51 13.04
C THR A 11 -2.13 26.39 13.55
N HIS A 12 -1.34 25.46 13.01
CA HIS A 12 0.06 25.29 13.37
C HIS A 12 1.00 26.33 12.71
N GLY A 13 0.45 27.45 12.24
CA GLY A 13 1.19 28.41 11.42
C GLY A 13 1.56 27.83 10.05
N GLU A 14 2.85 27.81 9.73
CA GLU A 14 3.39 27.32 8.45
C GLU A 14 4.09 25.96 8.60
N LEU A 15 4.07 25.15 7.54
CA LEU A 15 4.97 24.00 7.36
C LEU A 15 5.99 24.30 6.26
N PRO A 16 7.16 24.87 6.59
CA PRO A 16 8.27 25.03 5.65
C PRO A 16 9.17 23.78 5.68
N LEU A 17 9.26 23.09 4.54
CA LEU A 17 10.28 22.09 4.26
C LEU A 17 11.17 22.62 3.15
N ASP A 18 12.25 23.28 3.53
CA ASP A 18 13.24 23.87 2.64
C ASP A 18 14.50 23.00 2.63
N GLY A 19 14.67 22.17 1.60
CA GLY A 19 15.78 21.21 1.49
C GLY A 19 15.87 20.15 2.60
N THR A 20 14.84 20.06 3.45
CA THR A 20 14.79 19.16 4.61
C THR A 20 13.68 18.12 4.47
N ALA A 21 13.75 17.08 5.30
CA ALA A 21 12.76 16.02 5.35
C ALA A 21 11.98 16.00 6.67
N ALA A 22 10.70 15.65 6.59
CA ALA A 22 9.87 15.38 7.77
C ALA A 22 9.00 14.14 7.55
N ILE A 23 8.63 13.47 8.64
CA ILE A 23 7.65 12.38 8.65
C ILE A 23 6.43 12.86 9.43
N ARG A 24 5.23 12.69 8.87
CA ARG A 24 3.95 13.06 9.50
C ARG A 24 2.85 12.06 9.15
N GLY A 25 1.92 11.86 10.06
CA GLY A 25 0.68 11.13 9.85
C GLY A 25 -0.40 11.67 10.77
N GLY A 26 -1.66 11.43 10.40
CA GLY A 26 -2.83 12.06 10.98
C GLY A 26 -3.28 13.32 10.22
N GLU A 27 -3.90 14.25 10.95
CA GLU A 27 -4.62 15.39 10.40
C GLU A 27 -4.04 16.71 10.91
N TYR A 28 -3.73 17.62 9.97
CA TYR A 28 -3.04 18.88 10.26
C TYR A 28 -3.71 20.08 9.60
N TYR A 29 -3.66 21.21 10.29
CA TYR A 29 -4.19 22.49 9.86
C TYR A 29 -3.08 23.53 9.83
N TYR A 30 -2.81 24.09 8.65
CA TYR A 30 -1.80 25.10 8.42
C TYR A 30 -2.42 26.33 7.76
N GLU A 31 -1.75 27.48 7.84
CA GLU A 31 -2.05 28.59 6.95
C GLU A 31 -1.40 28.33 5.58
N GLN A 32 -0.13 27.92 5.61
CA GLN A 32 0.64 27.63 4.41
C GLN A 32 1.51 26.38 4.57
N VAL A 33 1.53 25.55 3.53
CA VAL A 33 2.48 24.44 3.37
C VAL A 33 3.40 24.76 2.20
N LYS A 34 4.71 24.75 2.44
CA LYS A 34 5.75 24.98 1.43
C LYS A 34 6.77 23.86 1.49
N ILE A 35 6.82 23.04 0.45
CA ILE A 35 7.85 22.01 0.27
C ILE A 35 8.68 22.44 -0.93
N ILE A 36 9.89 22.92 -0.67
CA ILE A 36 10.74 23.60 -1.65
C ILE A 36 12.20 23.17 -1.54
N ASN A 37 12.99 23.48 -2.57
CA ASN A 37 14.43 23.25 -2.68
C ASN A 37 14.84 21.80 -2.37
N GLY A 38 14.05 20.82 -2.81
CA GLY A 38 14.30 19.41 -2.55
C GLY A 38 13.71 18.88 -1.24
N GLY A 39 12.83 19.66 -0.59
CA GLY A 39 12.13 19.24 0.61
C GLY A 39 11.31 17.96 0.38
N THR A 40 11.22 17.12 1.40
CA THR A 40 10.45 15.87 1.33
C THR A 40 9.56 15.67 2.56
N LEU A 41 8.25 15.52 2.34
CA LEU A 41 7.31 15.10 3.37
C LEU A 41 6.95 13.62 3.19
N TYR A 42 7.38 12.79 4.13
CA TYR A 42 7.02 11.38 4.19
C TYR A 42 5.74 11.19 4.99
N VAL A 43 4.87 10.30 4.52
CA VAL A 43 3.74 9.82 5.34
C VAL A 43 4.27 8.81 6.38
N ALA A 44 3.73 8.83 7.59
CA ALA A 44 4.05 7.83 8.61
C ALA A 44 3.52 6.44 8.18
N PRO A 45 4.29 5.35 8.35
CA PRO A 45 3.84 4.00 7.95
C PRO A 45 2.52 3.60 8.64
N GLY A 46 1.58 3.05 7.88
CA GLY A 46 0.27 2.61 8.38
C GLY A 46 -0.71 3.75 8.65
N GLU A 47 -0.31 5.00 8.45
CA GLU A 47 -1.15 6.17 8.71
C GLU A 47 -1.56 6.87 7.41
N PHE A 48 -2.63 7.66 7.51
CA PHE A 48 -3.01 8.62 6.47
C PHE A 48 -2.44 10.00 6.78
N LEU A 49 -2.26 10.85 5.77
CA LEU A 49 -1.90 12.26 5.92
C LEU A 49 -3.04 13.15 5.38
N LYS A 50 -3.69 13.91 6.25
CA LYS A 50 -4.66 14.94 5.88
C LYS A 50 -4.08 16.31 6.17
N ILE A 51 -3.97 17.15 5.14
CA ILE A 51 -3.52 18.53 5.26
C ILE A 51 -4.64 19.45 4.82
N TYR A 52 -5.04 20.34 5.72
CA TYR A 52 -5.92 21.45 5.43
C TYR A 52 -5.11 22.75 5.51
N ALA A 53 -5.11 23.55 4.45
CA ALA A 53 -4.36 24.80 4.41
C ALA A 53 -5.05 25.89 3.59
N SER A 54 -4.64 27.15 3.73
CA SER A 54 -5.05 28.18 2.76
C SER A 54 -4.25 28.02 1.46
N GLN A 55 -2.96 27.70 1.57
CA GLN A 55 -2.10 27.50 0.41
C GLN A 55 -1.15 26.30 0.58
N ILE A 56 -1.01 25.49 -0.47
CA ILE A 56 -0.03 24.40 -0.57
C ILE A 56 0.83 24.63 -1.82
N ILE A 57 2.15 24.64 -1.63
CA ILE A 57 3.16 24.75 -2.69
C ILE A 57 4.14 23.59 -2.57
N ILE A 58 4.32 22.86 -3.67
CA ILE A 58 5.36 21.83 -3.83
C ILE A 58 6.15 22.19 -5.09
N ASP A 59 7.40 22.60 -4.95
CA ASP A 59 8.24 22.93 -6.12
C ASP A 59 8.70 21.69 -6.88
N SER A 60 9.29 21.89 -8.06
CA SER A 60 9.66 20.81 -8.98
C SER A 60 10.74 19.86 -8.46
N ALA A 61 11.51 20.27 -7.45
CA ALA A 61 12.54 19.43 -6.83
C ALA A 61 12.01 18.65 -5.61
N SER A 62 10.82 19.00 -5.13
CA SER A 62 10.27 18.55 -3.85
C SER A 62 9.19 17.48 -4.00
N LYS A 63 8.88 16.78 -2.91
CA LYS A 63 7.90 15.69 -2.94
C LYS A 63 7.14 15.44 -1.64
N ILE A 64 5.93 14.91 -1.77
CA ILE A 64 5.23 14.17 -0.71
C ILE A 64 5.28 12.69 -1.09
N PHE A 65 5.77 11.85 -0.18
CA PHE A 65 6.10 10.45 -0.47
C PHE A 65 5.41 9.50 0.50
N ALA A 66 4.51 8.67 -0.04
CA ALA A 66 3.71 7.70 0.68
C ALA A 66 3.82 6.28 0.11
N ASP A 67 4.76 6.01 -0.79
CA ASP A 67 4.90 4.68 -1.42
C ASP A 67 5.18 3.58 -0.38
N GLY A 68 4.42 2.49 -0.46
CA GLY A 68 4.51 1.34 0.45
C GLY A 68 4.22 1.66 1.91
N ARG A 69 3.57 2.80 2.21
CA ARG A 69 3.30 3.27 3.57
C ARG A 69 1.87 3.06 4.05
N GLY A 70 1.08 2.31 3.29
CA GLY A 70 -0.23 1.82 3.70
C GLY A 70 -0.10 0.57 4.57
N TYR A 71 -1.10 -0.31 4.47
CA TYR A 71 -1.15 -1.56 5.21
C TYR A 71 -0.09 -2.55 4.73
N LEU A 72 0.41 -3.35 5.67
CA LEU A 72 1.42 -4.36 5.41
C LEU A 72 0.88 -5.49 4.52
N GLY A 73 1.71 -5.97 3.60
CA GLY A 73 1.45 -7.19 2.86
C GLY A 73 1.49 -8.42 3.78
N GLY A 74 0.92 -9.53 3.30
CA GLY A 74 0.87 -10.78 4.05
C GLY A 74 2.15 -11.58 3.92
N ASP A 75 2.54 -12.30 4.98
CA ASP A 75 3.72 -13.16 4.96
C ASP A 75 3.55 -14.34 3.99
N GLY A 76 4.62 -14.77 3.34
CA GLY A 76 4.61 -15.99 2.53
C GLY A 76 4.24 -17.24 3.34
N GLY A 77 3.34 -18.07 2.81
CA GLY A 77 2.83 -19.30 3.41
C GLY A 77 1.29 -19.39 3.40
N ILE A 78 0.74 -20.45 4.00
CA ILE A 78 -0.73 -20.71 4.05
C ILE A 78 -1.54 -19.58 4.74
N ILE A 79 -0.89 -18.68 5.47
CA ILE A 79 -1.54 -17.74 6.39
C ILE A 79 -1.51 -16.28 5.87
N GLY A 80 -0.87 -16.01 4.73
CA GLY A 80 -0.48 -14.68 4.29
C GLY A 80 -1.55 -13.73 3.78
N SER A 81 -2.69 -13.50 4.44
CA SER A 81 -3.53 -12.36 4.04
C SER A 81 -2.81 -11.06 4.37
N GLY A 82 -2.69 -10.15 3.39
CA GLY A 82 -2.23 -8.79 3.67
C GLY A 82 -3.22 -8.08 4.58
N MET A 83 -2.74 -7.12 5.38
CA MET A 83 -3.63 -6.29 6.18
C MET A 83 -4.52 -5.47 5.24
N GLY A 84 -5.83 -5.52 5.49
CA GLY A 84 -6.86 -5.01 4.59
C GLY A 84 -7.54 -6.13 3.82
N TYR A 85 -7.42 -6.10 2.50
CA TYR A 85 -8.23 -6.84 1.55
C TYR A 85 -7.42 -7.81 0.66
N GLY A 86 -6.09 -7.88 0.81
CA GLY A 86 -5.27 -8.85 0.09
C GLY A 86 -5.54 -10.28 0.58
N ASN A 87 -5.80 -11.20 -0.35
CA ASN A 87 -6.13 -12.58 -0.03
C ASN A 87 -4.90 -13.50 -0.17
N PRO A 88 -4.77 -14.52 0.70
CA PRO A 88 -3.62 -15.40 0.69
C PRO A 88 -3.63 -16.29 -0.55
N GLY A 89 -2.45 -16.77 -0.93
CA GLY A 89 -2.32 -17.83 -1.92
C GLY A 89 -2.85 -19.16 -1.41
N TYR A 90 -3.19 -20.06 -2.33
CA TYR A 90 -3.58 -21.42 -2.00
C TYR A 90 -2.36 -22.34 -1.84
N LEU A 91 -2.62 -23.54 -1.32
CA LEU A 91 -1.65 -24.61 -1.21
C LEU A 91 -1.02 -24.97 -2.57
N PHE A 92 0.13 -25.64 -2.54
CA PHE A 92 0.83 -26.16 -3.71
C PHE A 92 1.38 -25.08 -4.65
N GLY A 93 1.85 -23.98 -4.05
CA GLY A 93 2.53 -22.90 -4.77
C GLY A 93 1.60 -21.89 -5.43
N GLY A 94 0.32 -21.83 -5.03
CA GLY A 94 -0.60 -20.78 -5.49
C GLY A 94 -0.14 -19.39 -5.03
N GLY A 95 -0.12 -18.42 -5.93
CA GLY A 95 0.26 -17.05 -5.61
C GLY A 95 -0.82 -16.29 -4.84
N GLY A 96 -0.42 -15.30 -4.04
CA GLY A 96 -1.34 -14.44 -3.28
C GLY A 96 -2.08 -13.44 -4.16
N GLY A 97 -3.33 -13.15 -3.82
CA GLY A 97 -4.15 -12.16 -4.49
C GLY A 97 -3.80 -10.74 -4.06
N GLY A 98 -3.83 -9.81 -5.01
CA GLY A 98 -3.64 -8.39 -4.72
C GLY A 98 -4.89 -7.74 -4.14
N ALA A 99 -4.74 -6.53 -3.60
CA ALA A 99 -5.86 -5.68 -3.20
C ALA A 99 -6.05 -4.52 -4.17
N GLY A 100 -7.25 -3.95 -4.24
CA GLY A 100 -7.53 -2.78 -5.08
C GLY A 100 -8.47 -1.76 -4.42
N TYR A 101 -8.08 -0.49 -4.47
CA TYR A 101 -8.95 0.63 -4.10
C TYR A 101 -9.97 0.95 -5.21
N GLY A 102 -11.26 0.83 -4.90
CA GLY A 102 -12.36 1.11 -5.83
C GLY A 102 -12.55 0.08 -6.97
N SER A 103 -11.81 -1.03 -6.95
CA SER A 103 -12.04 -2.21 -7.78
C SER A 103 -11.52 -3.45 -7.08
N LYS A 104 -11.94 -4.65 -7.52
CA LYS A 104 -11.32 -5.89 -7.03
C LYS A 104 -9.84 -5.91 -7.35
N GLY A 105 -9.04 -6.49 -6.45
CA GLY A 105 -7.63 -6.76 -6.70
C GLY A 105 -7.45 -7.89 -7.71
N GLY A 106 -6.25 -7.99 -8.29
CA GLY A 106 -5.91 -9.07 -9.22
C GLY A 106 -5.71 -10.41 -8.51
N ASN A 107 -6.09 -11.50 -9.15
CA ASN A 107 -5.75 -12.85 -8.69
C ASN A 107 -4.23 -13.08 -8.72
N GLY A 108 -3.75 -13.95 -7.85
CA GLY A 108 -2.37 -14.45 -7.90
C GLY A 108 -2.11 -15.36 -9.10
N GLY A 109 -0.87 -15.83 -9.23
CA GLY A 109 -0.52 -16.87 -10.22
C GLY A 109 -0.98 -18.26 -9.78
N GLU A 110 -1.26 -19.14 -10.74
CA GLU A 110 -1.53 -20.56 -10.47
C GLU A 110 -0.26 -21.28 -10.01
N GLY A 111 -0.42 -22.23 -9.09
CA GLY A 111 0.65 -23.12 -8.66
C GLY A 111 1.04 -24.15 -9.73
N GLY A 112 2.23 -24.75 -9.58
CA GLY A 112 2.83 -25.61 -10.60
C GLY A 112 2.47 -27.10 -10.56
N ASP A 113 1.54 -27.56 -9.71
CA ASP A 113 1.17 -28.98 -9.63
C ASP A 113 -0.15 -29.32 -10.36
N THR A 114 -0.19 -30.55 -10.88
CA THR A 114 -1.20 -31.19 -11.74
C THR A 114 -2.52 -31.56 -11.03
N THR A 115 -2.60 -31.47 -9.70
CA THR A 115 -3.75 -32.03 -8.95
C THR A 115 -4.67 -30.98 -8.30
N SER A 116 -4.18 -29.77 -8.02
CA SER A 116 -5.01 -28.62 -7.61
C SER A 116 -4.22 -27.30 -7.69
N SER A 117 -4.06 -26.75 -8.89
CA SER A 117 -3.41 -25.46 -9.12
C SER A 117 -4.42 -24.31 -8.97
N GLU A 118 -4.73 -23.91 -7.74
CA GLU A 118 -5.58 -22.73 -7.51
C GLU A 118 -4.73 -21.47 -7.30
N ALA A 119 -5.05 -20.41 -8.04
CA ALA A 119 -4.51 -19.08 -7.81
C ALA A 119 -5.22 -18.42 -6.62
N GLY A 120 -4.49 -17.75 -5.73
CA GLY A 120 -5.10 -16.95 -4.67
C GLY A 120 -6.07 -15.93 -5.27
N PRO A 121 -7.32 -15.85 -4.78
CA PRO A 121 -8.32 -14.99 -5.38
C PRO A 121 -7.93 -13.54 -5.15
N GLY A 122 -8.26 -12.64 -6.06
CA GLY A 122 -8.09 -11.21 -5.84
C GLY A 122 -8.86 -10.74 -4.62
N GLY A 123 -8.35 -9.71 -3.97
CA GLY A 123 -9.00 -9.02 -2.86
C GLY A 123 -10.32 -8.38 -3.28
N GLU A 124 -11.27 -8.31 -2.33
CA GLU A 124 -12.47 -7.51 -2.55
C GLU A 124 -12.12 -6.02 -2.68
N SER A 125 -12.96 -5.28 -3.41
CA SER A 125 -12.78 -3.84 -3.53
C SER A 125 -12.96 -3.18 -2.17
N TYR A 126 -12.11 -2.20 -1.86
CA TYR A 126 -12.27 -1.36 -0.69
C TYR A 126 -12.20 0.13 -1.01
N GLY A 127 -12.53 0.93 0.00
CA GLY A 127 -12.75 2.35 -0.16
C GLY A 127 -13.93 2.67 -1.06
N ASN A 128 -14.18 3.97 -1.25
CA ASN A 128 -15.21 4.45 -2.13
C ASN A 128 -14.77 5.73 -2.82
N LYS A 129 -14.66 5.67 -4.14
CA LYS A 129 -14.28 6.80 -5.02
C LYS A 129 -15.25 7.99 -4.94
N THR A 130 -16.43 7.81 -4.36
CA THR A 130 -17.44 8.88 -4.20
C THR A 130 -17.48 9.49 -2.80
N LEU A 131 -16.79 8.92 -1.81
CA LEU A 131 -16.72 9.45 -0.45
C LEU A 131 -15.40 10.20 -0.22
N SER A 132 -15.46 11.26 0.58
CA SER A 132 -14.28 12.04 0.99
C SER A 132 -13.47 11.38 2.12
N SER A 133 -13.83 10.16 2.53
CA SER A 133 -13.05 9.34 3.44
C SER A 133 -11.86 8.75 2.69
N ILE A 134 -10.64 9.07 3.14
CA ILE A 134 -9.42 8.41 2.67
C ILE A 134 -9.14 7.17 3.52
N GLU A 135 -8.68 6.12 2.88
CA GLU A 135 -8.24 4.88 3.50
C GLU A 135 -6.83 4.57 2.99
N SER A 136 -5.98 4.04 3.87
CA SER A 136 -4.66 3.56 3.47
C SER A 136 -4.78 2.44 2.44
N GLY A 137 -3.80 2.36 1.55
CA GLY A 137 -3.63 1.27 0.61
C GLY A 137 -3.60 -0.08 1.33
N SER A 138 -4.31 -1.08 0.81
CA SER A 138 -4.32 -2.42 1.36
C SER A 138 -3.07 -3.18 0.96
N GLY A 139 -2.53 -4.01 1.85
CA GLY A 139 -1.48 -4.95 1.50
C GLY A 139 -2.01 -6.05 0.57
N GLY A 140 -1.13 -6.58 -0.29
CA GLY A 140 -1.38 -7.80 -1.05
C GLY A 140 -1.18 -9.05 -0.19
N GLY A 141 -1.75 -10.19 -0.59
CA GLY A 141 -1.53 -11.45 0.12
C GLY A 141 -0.20 -12.12 -0.24
N GLY A 142 0.39 -12.85 0.69
CA GLY A 142 1.51 -13.75 0.47
C GLY A 142 1.10 -15.00 -0.30
N GLY A 143 2.02 -15.56 -1.08
CA GLY A 143 1.83 -16.82 -1.80
C GLY A 143 1.89 -18.02 -0.86
N GLY A 144 1.27 -19.13 -1.25
CA GLY A 144 1.25 -20.37 -0.47
C GLY A 144 2.56 -21.17 -0.56
N TYR A 145 2.71 -22.14 0.35
CA TYR A 145 3.82 -23.11 0.32
C TYR A 145 3.73 -24.01 -0.91
N GLY A 146 4.89 -24.36 -1.46
CA GLY A 146 5.03 -25.45 -2.42
C GLY A 146 4.63 -26.80 -1.82
N GLU A 147 4.47 -27.81 -2.68
CA GLU A 147 4.17 -29.18 -2.25
C GLU A 147 5.36 -29.80 -1.48
N GLY A 148 5.05 -30.48 -0.37
CA GLY A 148 6.02 -31.26 0.41
C GLY A 148 6.36 -32.62 -0.23
N GLY A 149 7.22 -33.40 0.44
CA GLY A 149 7.46 -34.79 0.05
C GLY A 149 6.23 -35.68 0.26
N ALA A 150 6.15 -36.81 -0.46
CA ALA A 150 5.07 -37.78 -0.30
C ALA A 150 4.93 -38.22 1.16
N GLY A 151 3.74 -38.04 1.74
CA GLY A 151 3.45 -38.39 3.14
C GLY A 151 3.79 -37.30 4.17
N THR A 152 4.27 -36.12 3.75
CA THR A 152 4.42 -34.96 4.64
C THR A 152 3.35 -33.91 4.35
N PRO A 153 2.46 -33.61 5.32
CA PRO A 153 1.56 -32.49 5.17
C PRO A 153 2.37 -31.19 5.27
N PHE A 154 2.52 -30.50 4.13
CA PHE A 154 2.80 -29.06 4.04
C PHE A 154 4.16 -28.56 4.56
N VAL A 155 5.25 -28.84 3.84
CA VAL A 155 6.54 -28.13 4.00
C VAL A 155 7.37 -28.12 2.70
N GLY A 156 6.75 -27.72 1.58
CA GLY A 156 7.51 -27.35 0.39
C GLY A 156 8.17 -25.97 0.55
N ALA A 157 8.70 -25.41 -0.53
CA ALA A 157 9.36 -24.11 -0.48
C ALA A 157 8.39 -22.98 -0.05
N ASN A 158 8.92 -22.00 0.71
CA ASN A 158 8.13 -20.86 1.21
C ASN A 158 7.55 -20.03 0.07
N GLY A 159 6.31 -19.57 0.23
CA GLY A 159 5.74 -18.57 -0.66
C GLY A 159 6.39 -17.20 -0.47
N GLY A 160 6.17 -16.30 -1.42
CA GLY A 160 6.65 -14.92 -1.37
C GLY A 160 5.68 -14.00 -0.63
N ASP A 161 6.22 -13.03 0.08
CA ASP A 161 5.42 -12.04 0.81
C ASP A 161 4.61 -11.14 -0.14
N GLY A 162 3.44 -10.71 0.28
CA GLY A 162 2.65 -9.70 -0.40
C GLY A 162 3.27 -8.30 -0.32
N GLY A 163 2.93 -7.44 -1.29
CA GLY A 163 3.37 -6.05 -1.29
C GLY A 163 2.62 -5.19 -0.27
N ASN A 164 3.32 -4.24 0.37
CA ASN A 164 2.69 -3.23 1.23
C ASN A 164 1.90 -2.21 0.41
N GLY A 165 0.68 -1.89 0.84
CA GLY A 165 -0.15 -0.88 0.20
C GLY A 165 0.45 0.52 0.20
N GLY A 166 -0.03 1.36 -0.71
CA GLY A 166 0.32 2.78 -0.75
C GLY A 166 -0.22 3.55 0.45
N GLY A 167 0.46 4.60 0.91
CA GLY A 167 -0.10 5.47 1.96
C GLY A 167 -1.22 6.37 1.41
N ALA A 168 -2.00 6.99 2.29
CA ALA A 168 -3.10 7.86 1.88
C ALA A 168 -2.76 9.34 2.10
N ILE A 169 -3.00 10.19 1.11
CA ILE A 169 -2.77 11.64 1.17
C ILE A 169 -4.06 12.38 0.79
N LEU A 170 -4.51 13.29 1.65
CA LEU A 170 -5.55 14.28 1.34
C LEU A 170 -4.99 15.68 1.52
N LEU A 171 -5.05 16.46 0.44
CA LEU A 171 -4.70 17.87 0.43
C LEU A 171 -5.96 18.68 0.17
N HIS A 172 -6.35 19.53 1.12
CA HIS A 172 -7.48 20.43 0.98
C HIS A 172 -7.00 21.86 1.23
N ALA A 173 -6.96 22.67 0.17
CA ALA A 173 -6.63 24.08 0.31
C ALA A 173 -7.37 24.98 -0.67
N GLU A 174 -7.44 26.27 -0.37
CA GLU A 174 -7.99 27.28 -1.28
C GLU A 174 -7.14 27.39 -2.56
N LYS A 175 -5.82 27.26 -2.42
CA LYS A 175 -4.89 27.21 -3.55
C LYS A 175 -3.87 26.08 -3.38
N ILE A 176 -3.80 25.19 -4.38
CA ILE A 176 -2.80 24.13 -4.47
C ILE A 176 -1.95 24.36 -5.72
N THR A 177 -0.63 24.33 -5.57
CA THR A 177 0.33 24.40 -6.69
C THR A 177 1.35 23.29 -6.53
N ILE A 178 1.34 22.33 -7.46
CA ILE A 178 2.22 21.16 -7.45
C ILE A 178 3.03 21.18 -8.75
N ALA A 179 4.31 21.50 -8.64
CA ALA A 179 5.29 21.33 -9.70
C ALA A 179 6.16 20.08 -9.49
N GLY A 180 6.25 19.59 -8.25
CA GLY A 180 6.98 18.39 -7.86
C GLY A 180 6.13 17.12 -7.89
N THR A 181 6.50 16.15 -7.05
CA THR A 181 5.88 14.81 -7.05
C THR A 181 5.03 14.57 -5.80
N ILE A 182 3.86 13.97 -5.98
CA ILE A 182 3.09 13.31 -4.93
C ILE A 182 2.96 11.85 -5.35
N SER A 183 3.43 10.94 -4.51
CA SER A 183 3.43 9.50 -4.80
C SER A 183 2.87 8.72 -3.61
N ALA A 184 2.05 7.71 -3.91
CA ALA A 184 1.34 6.88 -2.96
C ALA A 184 1.21 5.44 -3.49
N ASP A 185 2.23 4.96 -4.18
CA ASP A 185 2.16 3.67 -4.88
C ASP A 185 2.27 2.50 -3.88
N GLY A 186 1.49 1.46 -4.10
CA GLY A 186 1.69 0.17 -3.43
C GLY A 186 2.96 -0.52 -3.92
N SER A 187 3.44 -1.49 -3.14
CA SER A 187 4.58 -2.33 -3.50
C SER A 187 4.13 -3.57 -4.27
N HIS A 188 5.04 -4.11 -5.08
CA HIS A 188 4.90 -5.45 -5.64
C HIS A 188 5.12 -6.52 -4.55
N GLY A 189 4.44 -7.65 -4.68
CA GLY A 189 4.75 -8.84 -3.89
C GLY A 189 6.08 -9.48 -4.35
N ARG A 190 6.62 -10.36 -3.52
CA ARG A 190 7.89 -11.08 -3.76
C ARG A 190 7.64 -12.40 -4.46
N ASN A 191 8.66 -12.92 -5.12
CA ASN A 191 8.65 -14.28 -5.64
C ASN A 191 8.69 -15.28 -4.48
N GLY A 192 8.02 -16.43 -4.65
CA GLY A 192 8.22 -17.58 -3.76
C GLY A 192 9.57 -18.25 -3.98
N ALA A 193 9.97 -19.06 -3.00
CA ALA A 193 11.23 -19.77 -3.05
C ALA A 193 11.20 -20.94 -4.05
N GLU A 194 12.32 -21.14 -4.74
CA GLU A 194 12.52 -22.29 -5.64
C GLU A 194 12.63 -23.60 -4.85
N SER A 195 12.34 -24.73 -5.52
CA SER A 195 12.52 -26.07 -4.98
C SER A 195 13.13 -27.00 -6.01
N SER A 196 14.14 -27.79 -5.63
CA SER A 196 14.75 -28.79 -6.51
C SER A 196 14.00 -30.11 -6.42
N GLY A 197 13.24 -30.45 -7.47
CA GLY A 197 12.54 -31.74 -7.60
C GLY A 197 11.12 -31.79 -7.01
N LYS A 198 10.55 -30.64 -6.65
CA LYS A 198 9.16 -30.44 -6.18
C LYS A 198 8.64 -29.07 -6.64
N ALA A 199 7.36 -28.77 -6.38
CA ALA A 199 6.79 -27.45 -6.64
C ALA A 199 7.44 -26.37 -5.74
N GLY A 200 7.75 -25.21 -6.32
CA GLY A 200 8.21 -24.02 -5.60
C GLY A 200 7.08 -23.32 -4.84
N GLY A 201 7.41 -22.31 -4.04
CA GLY A 201 6.42 -21.46 -3.37
C GLY A 201 5.76 -20.47 -4.35
N GLY A 202 4.51 -20.09 -4.07
CA GLY A 202 3.78 -19.10 -4.88
C GLY A 202 4.30 -17.69 -4.67
N GLY A 203 4.18 -16.80 -5.67
CA GLY A 203 4.51 -15.38 -5.52
C GLY A 203 3.45 -14.61 -4.72
N GLY A 204 3.85 -13.54 -4.03
CA GLY A 204 2.93 -12.63 -3.34
C GLY A 204 2.21 -11.67 -4.28
N GLY A 205 1.01 -11.26 -3.90
CA GLY A 205 0.19 -10.29 -4.62
C GLY A 205 0.69 -8.87 -4.47
N GLY A 206 0.50 -8.06 -5.52
CA GLY A 206 0.72 -6.61 -5.48
C GLY A 206 -0.36 -5.88 -4.68
N SER A 207 -0.15 -4.60 -4.44
CA SER A 207 -1.04 -3.76 -3.63
C SER A 207 -1.34 -2.43 -4.34
N GLY A 208 -2.46 -1.80 -3.97
CA GLY A 208 -2.91 -0.53 -4.54
C GLY A 208 -4.05 0.07 -3.75
#